data_AF-A0A952HX71-F1
#
_entry.id   AF-A0A952HX71-F1
#
_cell.length_a   1.000
_cell.length_b   1.000
_cell.length_c   1.000
_cell.angle_alpha   90.00
_cell.angle_beta   90.00
_cell.angle_gamma   90.00
#
_symmetry.space_group_name_H-M   'P 1'
#
loop_
_entity.id
_entity.type
_entity.pdbx_description
1 polymer ?
#
loop_
_entity_poly.entity_id
_entity_poly.type
_entity_poly.pdbx_seq_one_letter_code
_entity_poly.pdbx_strand_id
1 'polypeptide(L)'
;MNSYIFSFLKVSILILGLSACSQTAEDAGFIMTVNGKLDPNEMGITLPHEHITTDFIGADKIKQPQYQQDSAVEIILPHLNGLLENGVNTLFECTP
;
A
#
# COMPACT_ATOMS: atom_id res chain seq x y z
N MET A 1 -26.70 -30.76 -43.33
CA MET A 1 -25.29 -30.85 -42.89
C MET A 1 -24.68 -29.50 -42.47
N ASN A 2 -25.22 -28.35 -42.91
CA ASN A 2 -24.62 -27.02 -42.64
C ASN A 2 -25.01 -26.36 -41.31
N SER A 3 -26.14 -26.72 -40.69
CA SER A 3 -26.63 -26.03 -39.47
C SER A 3 -25.81 -26.35 -38.21
N TYR A 4 -25.32 -27.59 -38.07
CA TYR A 4 -24.46 -28.00 -36.97
C TYR A 4 -23.10 -27.29 -36.99
N ILE A 5 -22.54 -27.06 -38.19
CA ILE A 5 -21.25 -26.39 -38.39
C ILE A 5 -21.28 -24.94 -37.86
N PHE A 6 -22.37 -24.20 -38.10
CA PHE A 6 -22.53 -22.84 -37.58
C PHE A 6 -22.76 -22.79 -36.06
N SER A 7 -23.37 -23.82 -35.48
CA SER A 7 -23.55 -23.92 -34.02
C SER A 7 -22.24 -24.22 -33.30
N PHE A 8 -21.41 -25.12 -33.85
CA PHE A 8 -20.08 -25.40 -33.30
C PHE A 8 -19.14 -24.20 -33.41
N LEU A 9 -19.20 -23.43 -34.49
CA LEU A 9 -18.37 -22.24 -34.70
C LEU A 9 -18.66 -21.13 -33.66
N LYS A 10 -19.92 -20.95 -33.25
CA LYS A 10 -20.32 -19.99 -32.21
C LYS A 10 -19.86 -20.40 -30.81
N VAL A 11 -19.91 -21.68 -30.48
CA VAL A 11 -19.45 -22.21 -29.18
C VAL A 11 -17.93 -22.08 -29.05
N SER A 12 -17.17 -22.34 -30.12
CA SER A 12 -15.72 -22.17 -30.11
C SER A 12 -15.26 -20.72 -29.91
N ILE A 13 -15.98 -19.74 -30.47
CA ILE A 13 -15.70 -18.31 -30.27
C ILE A 13 -15.94 -17.87 -28.82
N LEU A 14 -16.95 -18.44 -28.15
CA LEU A 14 -17.26 -18.14 -26.74
C LEU A 14 -16.19 -18.68 -25.78
N ILE A 15 -15.59 -19.84 -26.09
CA ILE A 15 -14.54 -20.46 -25.27
C ILE A 15 -13.20 -19.73 -25.45
N LEU A 16 -12.88 -19.25 -26.66
CA LEU A 16 -11.68 -18.45 -26.94
C LEU A 16 -11.70 -17.07 -26.26
N GLY A 17 -12.88 -16.51 -25.99
CA GLY A 17 -13.03 -15.23 -25.27
C GLY A 17 -12.73 -15.30 -23.77
N LEU A 18 -12.82 -16.49 -23.15
CA LEU A 18 -12.59 -16.68 -21.71
C LEU A 18 -11.11 -16.86 -21.35
N SER A 19 -10.25 -17.28 -22.29
CA SER A 19 -8.81 -17.50 -22.04
C SER A 19 -7.92 -16.27 -22.28
N ALA A 20 -8.47 -15.13 -22.71
CA ALA A 20 -7.68 -13.93 -22.99
C ALA A 20 -7.37 -13.07 -21.75
N CYS A 21 -7.92 -13.40 -20.58
CA CYS A 21 -7.60 -12.72 -19.33
C CYS A 21 -6.81 -13.67 -18.41
N SER A 22 -5.57 -13.97 -18.80
CA SER A 22 -4.58 -14.51 -17.87
C SER A 22 -3.49 -13.45 -17.76
N GLN A 23 -3.74 -12.44 -16.92
CA GLN A 23 -2.66 -11.59 -16.44
C GLN A 23 -1.79 -12.47 -15.56
N THR A 24 -0.59 -12.79 -16.03
CA THR A 24 0.48 -13.24 -15.16
C THR A 24 0.67 -12.13 -14.13
N ALA A 25 0.29 -12.40 -12.88
CA ALA A 25 0.59 -11.51 -11.77
C ALA A 25 2.11 -11.37 -11.71
N GLU A 26 2.63 -10.25 -12.20
CA GLU A 26 3.99 -9.81 -11.94
C GLU A 26 4.20 -9.80 -10.42
N ASP A 27 5.39 -10.18 -9.95
CA ASP A 27 5.75 -10.07 -8.53
C ASP A 27 5.72 -8.59 -8.15
N ALA A 28 4.59 -8.14 -7.58
CA ALA A 28 4.41 -6.76 -7.14
C ALA A 28 5.35 -6.38 -5.98
N GLY A 29 6.13 -7.35 -5.47
CA GLY A 29 7.02 -7.17 -4.34
C GLY A 29 6.24 -7.02 -3.04
N PHE A 30 6.87 -6.38 -2.05
CA PHE A 30 6.26 -6.06 -0.77
C PHE A 30 6.68 -4.67 -0.32
N ILE A 31 5.86 -4.05 0.51
CA ILE A 31 6.21 -2.84 1.23
C ILE A 31 6.72 -3.24 2.60
N MET A 32 7.90 -2.77 2.99
CA MET A 32 8.41 -2.99 4.35
C MET A 32 7.89 -1.89 5.26
N THR A 33 7.15 -2.28 6.30
CA THR A 33 6.69 -1.38 7.37
C THR A 33 7.46 -1.64 8.65
N VAL A 34 7.28 -0.81 9.67
CA VAL A 34 7.83 -1.04 11.02
C VAL A 34 7.29 -2.32 11.67
N ASN A 35 6.15 -2.83 11.21
CA ASN A 35 5.54 -4.09 11.66
C ASN A 35 5.87 -5.28 10.75
N GLY A 36 6.72 -5.10 9.73
CA GLY A 36 7.11 -6.12 8.76
C GLY A 36 6.53 -5.91 7.37
N LYS A 37 6.54 -6.98 6.55
CA LYS A 37 6.09 -6.94 5.15
C LYS A 37 4.58 -6.74 5.06
N LEU A 38 4.17 -5.89 4.11
CA LEU A 38 2.79 -5.60 3.74
C LEU A 38 2.62 -5.85 2.24
N ASP A 39 1.50 -6.45 1.83
CA ASP A 39 1.15 -6.56 0.41
C ASP A 39 0.87 -5.14 -0.13
N PRO A 40 1.43 -4.73 -1.28
CA PRO A 40 1.15 -3.40 -1.85
C PRO A 40 -0.35 -3.09 -2.03
N ASN A 41 -1.20 -4.11 -2.24
CA ASN A 41 -2.65 -3.95 -2.37
C ASN A 41 -3.36 -3.64 -1.03
N GLU A 42 -2.68 -3.88 0.11
CA GLU A 42 -3.20 -3.60 1.45
C GLU A 42 -2.89 -2.17 1.92
N MET A 43 -2.11 -1.38 1.18
CA MET A 43 -1.71 -0.04 1.62
C MET A 43 -2.87 0.94 1.81
N GLY A 44 -3.99 0.75 1.10
CA GLY A 44 -5.15 1.65 1.16
C GLY A 44 -4.81 3.11 0.86
N ILE A 45 -5.54 4.05 1.48
CA ILE A 45 -5.22 5.48 1.33
C ILE A 45 -3.88 5.74 2.02
N THR A 46 -2.95 6.32 1.27
CA THR A 46 -1.55 6.47 1.67
C THR A 46 -1.12 7.92 1.65
N LEU A 47 -0.48 8.39 2.72
CA LEU A 47 0.25 9.66 2.76
C LEU A 47 1.73 9.39 2.45
N PRO A 48 2.22 9.72 1.24
CA PRO A 48 3.52 9.23 0.77
C PRO A 48 4.72 10.00 1.33
N HIS A 49 4.52 11.12 2.04
CA HIS A 49 5.60 11.92 2.61
C HIS A 49 5.12 12.66 3.85
N GLU A 50 5.41 12.12 5.02
CA GLU A 50 5.07 12.73 6.32
C GLU A 50 6.27 12.66 7.28
N HIS A 51 6.19 13.44 8.36
CA HIS A 51 7.21 13.42 9.42
C HIS A 51 6.50 13.32 10.77
N ILE A 52 6.70 12.20 11.48
CA ILE A 52 6.08 11.99 12.81
C ILE A 52 6.84 12.79 13.86
N THR A 53 8.17 12.76 13.80
CA THR A 53 9.05 13.59 14.64
C THR A 53 10.20 14.11 13.79
N THR A 54 10.55 15.38 13.92
CA THR A 54 11.70 15.97 13.20
C THR A 54 12.58 16.79 14.15
N ASP A 55 13.89 16.69 13.97
CA ASP A 55 14.89 17.54 14.62
C ASP A 55 15.79 18.14 13.55
N PHE A 56 15.80 19.47 13.45
CA PHE A 56 16.57 20.20 12.44
C PHE A 56 18.04 20.43 12.82
N ILE A 57 18.48 19.95 13.99
CA ILE A 57 19.88 20.03 14.42
C ILE A 57 20.77 19.12 13.56
N GLY A 58 20.20 18.04 13.02
CA GLY A 58 20.82 17.10 12.08
C GLY A 58 21.37 15.84 12.75
N ALA A 59 21.20 14.69 12.09
CA ALA A 59 21.57 13.36 12.58
C ALA A 59 23.07 13.22 12.90
N ASP A 60 23.94 13.98 12.22
CA ASP A 60 25.39 13.98 12.48
C ASP A 60 25.75 14.53 13.88
N LYS A 61 24.90 15.39 14.43
CA LYS A 61 25.12 16.05 15.72
C LYS A 61 24.39 15.35 16.86
N ILE A 62 23.28 14.69 16.56
CA ILE A 62 22.35 14.15 17.55
C ILE A 62 22.07 12.70 17.21
N LYS A 63 22.52 11.79 18.07
CA LYS A 63 22.41 10.34 17.86
C LYS A 63 21.11 9.73 18.37
N GLN A 64 20.34 10.49 19.15
CA GLN A 64 19.13 10.01 19.80
C GLN A 64 18.09 11.12 19.84
N PRO A 65 16.78 10.77 19.82
CA PRO A 65 15.72 11.75 19.90
C PRO A 65 15.86 12.67 21.13
N GLN A 66 15.70 13.97 20.92
CA GLN A 66 15.76 15.00 21.98
C GLN A 66 14.37 15.40 22.46
N TYR A 67 13.54 14.42 22.81
CA TYR A 67 12.22 14.67 23.39
C TYR A 67 11.88 13.62 24.44
N GLN A 68 10.98 13.97 25.36
CA GLN A 68 10.44 13.02 26.33
C GLN A 68 9.41 12.12 25.61
N GLN A 69 9.66 10.82 25.61
CA GLN A 69 8.92 9.87 24.77
C GLN A 69 7.43 9.82 25.09
N ASP A 70 7.05 9.80 26.37
CA ASP A 70 5.63 9.68 26.76
C ASP A 70 4.86 10.93 26.32
N SER A 71 5.45 12.12 26.51
CA SER A 71 4.89 13.40 26.09
C SER A 71 4.73 13.47 24.57
N ALA A 72 5.71 12.95 23.82
CA ALA A 72 5.62 12.86 22.37
C ALA A 72 4.45 11.95 21.94
N VAL A 73 4.32 10.77 22.56
CA VAL A 73 3.23 9.83 22.27
C VAL A 73 1.86 10.46 22.59
N GLU A 74 1.70 11.11 23.73
CA GLU A 74 0.45 11.78 24.13
C GLU A 74 0.01 12.85 23.13
N ILE A 75 0.96 13.57 22.53
CA ILE A 75 0.69 14.61 21.54
C ILE A 75 0.42 14.03 20.16
N ILE A 76 1.21 13.03 19.73
CA ILE A 76 1.18 12.50 18.36
C ILE A 76 0.00 11.55 18.13
N LEU A 77 -0.29 10.67 19.09
CA LEU A 77 -1.26 9.59 18.93
C LEU A 77 -2.66 10.09 18.51
N PRO A 78 -3.21 11.19 19.07
CA PRO A 78 -4.49 11.75 18.61
C PRO A 78 -4.49 12.10 17.11
N HIS A 79 -3.39 12.61 16.56
CA HIS A 79 -3.30 12.93 15.14
C HIS A 79 -3.31 11.68 14.27
N LEU A 80 -2.55 10.65 14.66
CA LEU A 80 -2.53 9.36 13.94
C LEU A 80 -3.90 8.66 13.99
N ASN A 81 -4.59 8.71 15.13
CA ASN A 81 -5.96 8.22 15.24
C ASN A 81 -6.91 9.01 14.33
N GLY A 82 -6.76 10.34 14.27
CA GLY A 82 -7.52 11.18 13.34
C GLY A 82 -7.30 10.80 11.87
N LEU A 83 -6.08 10.44 11.47
CA LEU A 83 -5.79 9.92 10.12
C LEU A 83 -6.56 8.62 9.85
N LEU A 84 -6.54 7.68 10.80
CA LEU A 84 -7.25 6.41 10.69
C LEU A 84 -8.77 6.62 10.60
N GLU A 85 -9.33 7.52 11.40
CA GLU A 85 -10.76 7.90 11.36
C GLU A 85 -11.16 8.51 10.00
N ASN A 86 -10.23 9.17 9.31
CA ASN A 86 -10.44 9.72 7.97
C ASN A 86 -10.07 8.73 6.84
N GLY A 87 -9.83 7.46 7.17
CA GLY A 87 -9.61 6.39 6.20
C GLY A 87 -8.18 6.27 5.67
N VAL A 88 -7.20 6.97 6.23
CA VAL A 88 -5.79 6.75 5.91
C VAL A 88 -5.35 5.43 6.53
N ASN A 89 -4.71 4.58 5.72
CA ASN A 89 -4.26 3.25 6.12
C ASN A 89 -2.74 3.19 6.28
N THR A 90 -2.01 3.94 5.46
CA THR A 90 -0.54 3.94 5.43
C THR A 90 -0.01 5.36 5.39
N LEU A 91 1.12 5.60 6.05
CA LEU A 91 1.93 6.80 5.85
C LEU A 91 3.40 6.40 5.73
N PHE A 92 4.17 7.23 5.05
CA PHE A 92 5.63 7.11 4.99
C PHE A 92 6.25 8.15 5.92
N GLU A 93 6.99 7.67 6.93
CA GLU A 93 7.79 8.51 7.82
C GLU A 93 9.13 8.80 7.13
N CYS A 94 9.30 10.04 6.67
CA CYS A 94 10.41 10.45 5.81
C CYS A 94 11.46 11.27 6.54
N THR A 95 11.58 11.13 7.87
CA THR A 95 12.60 11.85 8.62
C THR A 95 14.00 11.35 8.23
N PRO A 96 14.90 12.25 7.78
CA PRO A 96 16.18 11.87 7.19
C PRO A 96 17.24 11.45 8.21
#